data_AF-A0A9C7Z7H7-F1
#
_entry.id   AF-A0A9C7Z7H7-F1
#
_cell.length_a   1.000
_cell.length_b   1.000
_cell.length_c   1.000
_cell.angle_alpha   90.00
_cell.angle_beta   90.00
_cell.angle_gamma   90.00
#
_symmetry.space_group_name_H-M   'P 1'
#
loop_
_entity.id
_entity.type
_entity.pdbx_description
1 polymer ?
#
loop_
_entity_poly.entity_id
_entity_poly.type
_entity_poly.pdbx_seq_one_letter_code
_entity_poly.pdbx_strand_id
1 'polypeptide(L)' 'MLQETERRLRRLSAERLRVASDFLAYLEERESSEATQELLEIPGFEGAFRRTEQQVKEGQVVRLADIRRDV' A
#
# COMPACT_ATOMS: atom_id res chain seq x y z
N MET A 1 22.69 -1.53 4.31
CA MET A 1 21.33 -0.96 4.39
C MET A 1 20.90 -0.76 5.83
N LEU A 2 20.61 -1.80 6.63
CA LEU A 2 20.13 -1.64 8.02
C LEU A 2 21.03 -0.74 8.90
N GLN A 3 22.33 -1.03 8.96
CA GLN A 3 23.29 -0.23 9.74
C GLN A 3 23.36 1.24 9.29
N GLU A 4 23.10 1.54 8.02
CA GLU A 4 23.10 2.91 7.51
C GLU A 4 21.82 3.63 7.94
N THR A 5 20.68 2.95 7.86
CA THR A 5 19.38 3.44 8.34
C THR A 5 19.42 3.75 9.83
N GLU A 6 19.98 2.85 10.66
CA GLU A 6 20.17 3.10 12.09
C GLU A 6 21.02 4.35 12.37
N ARG A 7 22.12 4.53 11.63
CA ARG A 7 22.95 5.73 11.76
C ARG A 7 22.20 6.99 11.36
N ARG A 8 21.31 6.93 10.37
CA ARG A 8 20.46 8.05 9.96
C ARG A 8 19.44 8.38 11.05
N LEU A 9 18.75 7.38 11.60
CA LEU A 9 17.79 7.54 12.70
C LEU A 9 18.44 8.16 13.94
N ARG A 10 19.64 7.70 14.32
CA ARG A 10 20.39 8.22 15.49
C ARG A 10 20.77 9.70 15.38
N ARG A 11 20.74 10.29 14.18
CA ARG A 11 21.09 11.71 13.94
C ARG A 11 19.87 12.62 13.90
N LEU A 12 18.66 12.08 13.92
CA LEU A 12 17.43 12.85 13.88
C LEU A 12 17.15 13.50 15.25
N SER A 13 16.48 14.65 15.23
CA SER A 13 15.91 15.24 16.46
C SER A 13 14.78 14.37 17.00
N ALA A 14 14.43 14.53 18.28
CA ALA A 14 13.35 13.78 18.92
C ALA A 14 12.00 13.92 18.18
N GLU A 15 11.68 15.12 17.69
CA GLU A 15 10.48 15.39 16.91
C GLU A 15 10.48 14.61 15.58
N ARG A 16 11.61 14.60 14.86
CA ARG A 16 11.75 13.86 13.60
C ARG A 16 11.77 12.34 13.82
N LEU A 17 12.33 11.88 14.94
CA LEU A 17 12.29 10.48 15.35
C LEU A 17 10.86 10.00 15.60
N ARG A 18 10.00 10.84 16.19
CA ARG A 18 8.58 10.49 16.39
C ARG A 18 7.88 10.25 15.06
N VAL A 19 8.05 11.16 14.09
CA VAL A 19 7.49 11.00 12.74
C VAL A 19 8.03 9.73 12.05
N ALA A 20 9.34 9.47 12.17
CA ALA A 20 9.94 8.27 11.62
C ALA A 20 9.39 7.00 12.27
N SER A 21 9.18 7.02 13.59
CA SER A 21 8.59 5.90 14.35
C SER A 21 7.16 5.62 13.90
N ASP A 22 6.33 6.66 13.74
CA ASP A 22 4.94 6.50 13.30
C ASP A 22 4.88 5.89 11.89
N PHE A 23 5.78 6.34 11.00
CA PHE A 23 5.86 5.79 9.64
C PHE A 23 6.38 4.35 9.60
N LEU A 24 7.39 4.02 10.44
CA LEU A 24 7.88 2.65 10.56
C LEU A 24 6.81 1.71 11.12
N ALA A 25 6.05 2.14 12.13
CA ALA A 25 4.93 1.36 12.67
C ALA A 25 3.86 1.10 11.61
N TYR A 26 3.54 2.09 10.76
CA TYR A 26 2.66 1.89 9.62
C TYR A 26 3.21 0.87 8.61
N LEU A 27 4.52 0.91 8.32
CA LEU A 27 5.15 -0.05 7.41
C LEU A 27 5.15 -1.47 8.02
N GLU A 28 5.45 -1.61 9.30
CA GLU A 28 5.41 -2.88 10.03
C GLU A 28 3.98 -3.45 10.04
N GLU A 29 2.97 -2.61 10.26
CA GLU A 29 1.56 -3.01 10.16
C GLU A 29 1.24 -3.49 8.73
N ARG A 30 1.66 -2.77 7.70
CA ARG A 30 1.41 -3.16 6.29
C ARG A 30 2.17 -4.40 5.87
N GLU A 31 3.40 -4.59 6.37
CA GLU A 31 4.23 -5.75 6.10
C GLU A 31 3.72 -6.99 6.86
N SER A 32 3.13 -6.80 8.05
CA SER A 32 2.49 -7.84 8.85
C SER A 32 1.01 -8.09 8.51
N SER A 33 0.37 -7.20 7.75
CA SER A 33 -1.03 -7.37 7.33
C SER A 33 -1.14 -8.43 6.24
N GLU A 34 -1.43 -9.68 6.67
CA GLU A 34 -1.79 -10.85 5.84
C GLU A 34 -2.87 -10.55 4.77
N ALA A 35 -3.62 -9.47 4.91
CA ALA A 35 -4.66 -9.05 3.96
C ALA A 35 -4.14 -8.81 2.53
N THR A 36 -2.84 -8.58 2.33
CA THR A 36 -2.25 -8.49 0.99
C THR A 36 -1.84 -9.87 0.45
N GLN A 37 -1.58 -10.85 1.32
CA GLN A 37 -1.25 -12.23 0.95
C GLN A 37 -2.49 -13.08 0.68
N GLU A 38 -3.57 -12.95 1.46
CA GLU A 38 -4.84 -13.65 1.19
C GLU A 38 -5.36 -13.35 -0.22
N LEU A 39 -5.22 -12.11 -0.69
CA LEU A 39 -5.57 -11.73 -2.06
C LEU A 39 -4.73 -12.45 -3.12
N LEU A 40 -3.46 -12.73 -2.83
CA LEU A 40 -2.57 -13.49 -3.72
C LEU A 40 -2.91 -14.98 -3.71
N GLU A 41 -3.54 -15.49 -2.65
CA GLU A 41 -4.05 -16.86 -2.60
C GLU A 41 -5.32 -17.07 -3.43
N ILE A 42 -6.06 -15.99 -3.74
CA ILE A 42 -7.24 -16.07 -4.61
C ILE A 42 -6.81 -16.44 -6.03
N PRO A 43 -7.23 -17.62 -6.56
CA PRO A 43 -6.82 -18.05 -7.89
C PRO A 43 -7.19 -17.04 -8.97
N GLY A 44 -6.19 -16.59 -9.74
CA GLY A 44 -6.38 -15.66 -10.85
C GLY A 44 -6.50 -14.19 -10.46
N PHE A 45 -6.46 -13.86 -9.16
CA PHE A 45 -6.54 -12.48 -8.67
C PHE A 45 -5.40 -11.62 -9.21
N GLU A 46 -4.15 -12.09 -9.11
CA GLU A 46 -2.99 -11.30 -9.58
C GLU A 46 -3.11 -10.93 -11.06
N GLY A 47 -3.53 -11.89 -11.89
CA GLY A 47 -3.75 -11.66 -13.31
C GLY A 47 -4.90 -10.68 -13.58
N ALA A 48 -6.00 -10.78 -12.81
CA ALA A 48 -7.11 -9.84 -12.89
C ALA A 48 -6.70 -8.43 -12.46
N PHE A 49 -5.94 -8.32 -11.37
CA PHE A 49 -5.44 -7.06 -10.82
C PHE A 49 -4.57 -6.32 -11.84
N ARG A 50 -3.56 -6.99 -12.42
CA ARG A 50 -2.70 -6.38 -13.46
C ARG A 50 -3.49 -5.91 -14.68
N ARG A 51 -4.51 -6.67 -15.10
CA ARG A 51 -5.40 -6.24 -16.20
C ARG A 51 -6.16 -4.97 -15.82
N THR A 52 -6.76 -4.93 -14.64
CA THR A 52 -7.48 -3.75 -14.16
C THR A 52 -6.57 -2.51 -14.08
N GLU A 53 -5.32 -2.64 -13.61
CA GLU A 53 -4.37 -1.53 -13.61
C GLU A 53 -4.13 -0.97 -15.02
N GLN A 54 -4.06 -1.84 -16.03
CA GLN A 54 -3.92 -1.43 -17.42
C GLN A 54 -5.18 -0.72 -17.93
N GLN A 55 -6.37 -1.24 -17.60
CA GLN A 55 -7.65 -0.60 -17.94
C GLN A 55 -7.78 0.80 -17.33
N VAL A 56 -7.31 1.00 -16.10
CA VAL A 56 -7.26 2.32 -15.45
C VAL A 56 -6.36 3.28 -16.23
N LYS A 57 -5.18 2.84 -16.67
CA LYS A 57 -4.25 3.66 -17.48
C LYS A 57 -4.85 4.02 -18.84
N GLU A 58 -5.64 3.11 -19.42
CA GLU A 58 -6.37 3.32 -20.68
C GLU A 58 -7.63 4.17 -20.51
N GLY A 59 -7.95 4.63 -19.30
CA GLY A 59 -9.12 5.44 -19.01
C GLY A 59 -10.44 4.67 -19.05
N GLN A 60 -10.40 3.33 -19.01
CA GLN A 60 -11.57 2.46 -18.95
C GLN A 60 -12.17 2.42 -17.53
N VAL A 61 -12.46 3.61 -16.99
CA VAL A 61 -13.01 3.81 -15.66
C VAL A 61 -14.27 4.65 -15.74
N VAL A 62 -15.20 4.41 -14.83
CA VAL A 62 -16.40 5.24 -14.66
C VAL A 62 -16.35 5.85 -13.27
N ARG A 63 -16.85 7.09 -13.12
CA ARG A 63 -16.95 7.68 -11.79
C ARG A 63 -18.03 6.94 -11.02
N LEU A 64 -17.77 6.71 -9.73
CA LEU A 64 -18.72 6.00 -8.87
C LEU A 64 -20.10 6.66 -8.82
N ALA A 65 -20.15 7.99 -8.91
CA ALA A 65 -21.38 8.77 -8.94
C ALA A 65 -22.23 8.56 -10.21
N ASP A 66 -21.61 8.10 -11.29
CA ASP A 66 -22.28 7.83 -12.57
C ASP A 66 -22.82 6.37 -12.64
N ILE A 67 -22.51 5.53 -11.63
CA ILE A 67 -23.02 4.17 -11.53
C ILE A 67 -24.42 4.21 -10.92
N ARG A 68 -25.45 3.87 -11.71
CA ARG A 68 -26.82 3.71 -11.20
C ARG A 68 -26.87 2.54 -10.22
N ARG A 69 -27.24 2.85 -8.98
CA ARG A 69 -27.43 1.89 -7.89
C ARG A 69 -28.93 1.70 -7.67
N ASP A 70 -29.61 1.25 -8.71
CA ASP A 70 -31.01 0.86 -8.59
C ASP A 70 -30.98 -0.58 -8.06
N VAL A 71 -30.85 -0.73 -6.73
CA VAL A 71 -30.99 -1.98 -5.97
C VAL A 71 -32.12 -1.86 -4.99
#